data_AF-A0A378N8M0-F1
#
_entry.id   AF-A0A378N8M0-F1
#
_cell.length_a   1.000
_cell.length_b   1.000
_cell.length_c   1.000
_cell.angle_alpha   90.00
_cell.angle_beta   90.00
_cell.angle_gamma   90.00
#
_symmetry.space_group_name_H-M   'P 1'
#
loop_
_entity.id
_entity.type
_entity.pdbx_description
1 polymer ?
#
loop_
_entity_poly.entity_id
_entity_poly.type
_entity_poly.pdbx_seq_one_letter_code
_entity_poly.pdbx_strand_id
1 'polypeptide(L)'
;MKFILSSLALLSASVYANQPTLTVYTYSSFASEYGPAPKLEQNFEKECGCDVKFVPLDDSVTMFNRLRLEGAKTKADVVVGIDNFLQPEAEKKWLVCRV
;
A
#
# COMPACT_ATOMS: atom_id res chain seq x y z
N MET A 1 -14.30 49.88 -38.02
CA MET A 1 -15.06 48.65 -37.70
C MET A 1 -14.18 47.74 -36.86
N LYS A 2 -14.70 47.32 -35.69
CA LYS A 2 -14.06 46.51 -34.65
C LYS A 2 -14.70 45.12 -34.70
N PHE A 3 -13.92 44.05 -34.86
CA PHE A 3 -14.28 42.66 -34.51
C PHE A 3 -12.97 41.87 -34.33
N ILE A 4 -12.31 42.04 -33.18
CA ILE A 4 -12.29 41.11 -32.04
C ILE A 4 -11.68 39.75 -32.40
N LEU A 5 -10.39 39.65 -32.06
CA LEU A 5 -9.53 38.47 -32.03
C LEU A 5 -10.10 37.49 -30.97
N SER A 6 -10.75 36.42 -31.39
CA SER A 6 -11.27 35.40 -30.47
C SER A 6 -10.14 34.43 -30.11
N SER A 7 -9.58 34.62 -28.91
CA SER A 7 -8.55 33.76 -28.33
C SER A 7 -9.18 32.45 -27.87
N LEU A 8 -8.84 31.35 -28.54
CA LEU A 8 -9.26 30.00 -28.19
C LEU A 8 -8.44 29.52 -26.97
N ALA A 9 -8.95 29.78 -25.77
CA ALA A 9 -8.36 29.28 -24.53
C ALA A 9 -8.55 27.77 -24.43
N LEU A 10 -7.48 27.01 -24.65
CA LEU A 10 -7.39 25.58 -24.33
C LEU A 10 -7.44 25.43 -22.81
N LEU A 11 -8.59 25.02 -22.27
CA LEU A 11 -8.67 24.53 -20.90
C LEU A 11 -8.01 23.14 -20.83
N SER A 12 -6.76 23.10 -20.36
CA SER A 12 -6.09 21.87 -19.97
C SER A 12 -6.77 21.32 -18.71
N ALA A 13 -7.71 20.39 -18.88
CA ALA A 13 -8.25 19.63 -17.77
C ALA A 13 -7.17 18.67 -17.26
N SER A 14 -6.62 18.94 -16.08
CA SER A 14 -5.73 18.03 -15.37
C SER A 14 -6.52 16.77 -15.00
N VAL A 15 -6.32 15.69 -15.75
CA VAL A 15 -6.80 14.36 -15.33
C VAL A 15 -5.96 13.97 -14.11
N TYR A 16 -6.53 14.09 -12.92
CA TYR A 16 -5.98 13.44 -11.74
C TYR A 16 -6.12 11.94 -11.96
N ALA A 17 -5.02 11.29 -12.35
CA ALA A 17 -4.95 9.84 -12.40
C ALA A 17 -5.10 9.31 -10.97
N ASN A 18 -6.06 8.42 -10.75
CA ASN A 18 -6.26 7.75 -9.47
C ASN A 18 -5.04 6.84 -9.25
N GLN A 19 -4.14 7.22 -8.33
CA GLN A 19 -2.93 6.44 -8.09
C GLN A 19 -3.32 5.07 -7.51
N PRO A 20 -2.66 3.98 -7.92
CA PRO A 20 -2.93 2.66 -7.35
C PRO A 20 -2.54 2.66 -5.88
N THR A 21 -3.40 2.12 -5.01
CA THR A 21 -3.09 1.94 -3.59
C THR A 21 -2.46 0.57 -3.36
N LEU A 22 -1.29 0.53 -2.73
CA LEU A 22 -0.62 -0.68 -2.26
C LEU A 22 -0.94 -0.88 -0.77
N THR A 23 -1.76 -1.87 -0.44
CA THR A 23 -2.16 -2.17 0.94
C THR A 23 -1.18 -3.14 1.59
N VAL A 24 -0.45 -2.65 2.59
CA VAL A 24 0.56 -3.42 3.32
C VAL A 24 0.07 -3.74 4.73
N TYR A 25 -0.15 -5.02 5.02
CA TYR A 25 -0.47 -5.45 6.38
C TYR A 25 0.80 -5.60 7.19
N THR A 26 0.81 -5.03 8.40
CA THR A 26 1.93 -5.12 9.32
C THR A 26 1.47 -4.97 10.77
N TYR A 27 2.37 -5.14 11.72
CA TYR A 27 2.08 -4.99 13.14
C TYR A 27 2.15 -3.53 13.61
N SER A 28 1.41 -3.21 14.65
CA SER A 28 1.15 -1.85 15.15
C SER A 28 2.41 -1.03 15.42
N SER A 29 3.45 -1.66 15.99
CA SER A 29 4.71 -0.96 16.26
C SER A 29 5.49 -0.59 14.99
N PHE A 30 5.35 -1.33 13.90
CA PHE A 30 5.94 -0.99 12.61
C PHE A 30 5.24 0.22 11.96
N ALA A 31 3.91 0.22 12.00
CA ALA A 31 3.05 1.25 11.41
C ALA A 31 2.86 2.50 12.28
N SER A 32 3.45 2.53 13.48
CA SER A 32 3.35 3.67 14.39
C SER A 32 4.03 4.93 13.82
N GLU A 33 3.68 6.10 14.36
CA GLU A 33 4.31 7.38 13.98
C GLU A 33 5.83 7.42 14.28
N TYR A 34 6.28 6.63 15.27
CA TYR A 34 7.69 6.44 15.63
C TYR A 34 8.32 5.21 14.97
N GLY A 35 7.54 4.48 14.17
CA GLY A 35 7.96 3.28 13.46
C GLY A 35 8.62 3.59 12.12
N PRO A 36 9.06 2.54 11.40
CA PRO A 36 9.64 2.68 10.07
C PRO A 36 8.62 3.07 8.98
N ALA A 37 7.33 2.75 9.14
CA ALA A 37 6.34 2.92 8.07
C ALA A 37 6.27 4.35 7.50
N PRO A 38 6.18 5.44 8.30
CA PRO A 38 6.03 6.79 7.74
C PRO A 38 7.21 7.19 6.84
N LYS A 39 8.43 6.75 7.17
CA LYS A 39 9.61 7.05 6.37
C LYS A 39 9.67 6.19 5.10
N LEU A 40 9.26 4.93 5.20
CA LEU A 40 9.21 4.01 4.06
C LEU A 40 8.13 4.41 3.06
N GLU A 41 6.94 4.77 3.54
CA GLU A 41 5.83 5.31 2.74
C GLU A 41 6.33 6.48 1.87
N GLN A 42 6.81 7.55 2.51
CA GLN A 42 7.30 8.73 1.80
C GLN A 42 8.43 8.46 0.79
N ASN A 43 9.27 7.47 1.03
CA ASN A 43 10.38 7.14 0.15
C ASN A 43 9.90 6.26 -1.01
N PHE A 44 9.06 5.27 -0.74
CA PHE A 44 8.56 4.33 -1.74
C PHE A 44 7.58 4.99 -2.71
N GLU A 45 6.72 5.88 -2.22
CA GLU A 45 5.77 6.64 -3.05
C GLU A 45 6.46 7.52 -4.10
N LYS A 46 7.66 8.02 -3.79
CA LYS A 46 8.50 8.77 -4.76
C LYS A 46 9.00 7.91 -5.91
N GLU A 47 9.09 6.60 -5.70
CA GLU A 47 9.59 5.64 -6.70
C GLU A 47 8.45 4.98 -7.47
N CYS A 48 7.39 4.55 -6.78
CA CYS A 48 6.33 3.76 -7.39
C CYS A 48 5.25 4.59 -8.11
N GLY A 49 5.07 5.88 -7.77
CA GLY A 49 3.94 6.67 -8.25
C GLY A 49 2.58 6.11 -7.79
N CYS A 50 2.57 5.48 -6.62
CA CYS A 50 1.45 4.79 -5.99
C CYS A 50 1.23 5.35 -4.58
N ASP A 51 0.06 5.08 -4.00
CA ASP A 51 -0.29 5.40 -2.61
C ASP A 51 0.02 4.16 -1.75
N VAL A 52 0.88 4.27 -0.74
CA VAL A 52 1.26 3.12 0.09
C VAL A 52 0.52 3.17 1.41
N LYS A 53 -0.36 2.21 1.63
CA LYS A 53 -1.18 2.16 2.85
C LYS A 53 -0.73 1.06 3.80
N PHE A 54 -0.05 1.44 4.86
CA PHE A 54 0.22 0.54 5.99
C PHE A 54 -1.03 0.37 6.86
N VAL A 55 -1.49 -0.87 7.02
CA VAL A 55 -2.61 -1.23 7.89
C VAL A 55 -2.06 -1.87 9.16
N PRO A 56 -2.12 -1.17 10.31
CA PRO A 56 -1.67 -1.73 11.58
C PRO A 56 -2.63 -2.82 12.04
N LEU A 57 -2.07 -3.99 12.32
CA LEU A 57 -2.70 -5.08 13.06
C LEU A 57 -1.96 -5.23 14.40
N ASP A 58 -2.57 -5.90 15.37
CA ASP A 58 -2.05 -5.89 16.75
C ASP A 58 -0.59 -6.39 16.84
N ASP A 59 -0.36 -7.63 16.42
CA ASP A 59 0.94 -8.31 16.45
C ASP A 59 1.11 -9.29 15.27
N SER A 60 2.30 -9.89 15.11
CA SER A 60 2.62 -10.80 14.00
C SER A 60 1.76 -12.07 13.99
N VAL A 61 1.41 -12.61 15.16
CA VAL A 61 0.58 -13.82 15.31
C VAL A 61 -0.87 -13.52 14.99
N THR A 62 -1.41 -12.42 15.51
CA THR A 62 -2.77 -11.95 15.25
C THR A 62 -2.95 -11.61 13.78
N MET A 63 -1.97 -10.91 13.17
CA MET A 63 -1.93 -10.65 11.74
C MET A 63 -1.95 -11.95 10.92
N PHE A 64 -1.07 -12.90 11.24
CA PHE A 64 -0.99 -14.17 10.53
C PHE A 64 -2.29 -14.98 10.61
N ASN A 65 -2.90 -15.03 11.79
CA ASN A 65 -4.19 -15.70 11.99
C ASN A 65 -5.30 -15.04 11.17
N ARG A 66 -5.34 -13.70 11.11
CA ARG A 66 -6.29 -12.98 10.28
C ARG A 66 -6.10 -13.29 8.80
N LEU A 67 -4.87 -13.26 8.29
CA LEU A 67 -4.55 -13.62 6.92
C LEU A 67 -5.00 -15.04 6.57
N ARG A 68 -4.82 -15.99 7.50
CA ARG A 68 -5.29 -17.36 7.36
C ARG A 68 -6.81 -17.46 7.25
N LEU A 69 -7.54 -16.63 7.99
CA LEU A 69 -9.01 -16.57 7.96
C LEU A 69 -9.55 -15.84 6.73
N GLU A 70 -8.89 -14.77 6.29
CA GLU A 70 -9.26 -14.01 5.09
C GLU A 70 -9.00 -14.82 3.81
N GLY A 71 -7.89 -15.58 3.77
CA GLY A 71 -7.50 -16.37 2.61
C GLY A 71 -7.50 -15.54 1.34
N ALA A 72 -8.12 -16.04 0.27
CA ALA A 72 -8.15 -15.37 -1.04
C ALA A 72 -8.95 -14.05 -1.06
N LYS A 73 -9.64 -13.72 0.04
CA LYS A 73 -10.40 -12.47 0.18
C LYS A 73 -9.63 -11.42 0.97
N THR A 74 -8.35 -11.65 1.26
CA THR A 74 -7.54 -10.65 1.93
C THR A 74 -7.47 -9.37 1.10
N LYS A 75 -7.45 -8.24 1.81
CA LYS A 75 -7.26 -6.92 1.18
C LYS A 75 -5.78 -6.52 1.16
N ALA A 76 -4.90 -7.34 1.72
CA ALA A 76 -3.47 -7.10 1.70
C ALA A 76 -2.90 -7.48 0.34
N ASP A 77 -2.16 -6.55 -0.26
CA ASP A 77 -1.33 -6.83 -1.43
C ASP A 77 0.02 -7.40 -0.98
N VAL A 78 0.53 -6.90 0.16
CA VAL A 78 1.80 -7.33 0.76
C VAL A 78 1.63 -7.48 2.27
N VAL A 79 2.36 -8.44 2.85
CA VAL A 79 2.44 -8.65 4.29
C VAL A 79 3.89 -8.46 4.74
N VAL A 80 4.10 -7.58 5.72
CA VAL A 80 5.43 -7.32 6.30
C VAL A 80 5.39 -7.61 7.80
N GLY A 81 6.30 -8.47 8.26
CA GLY A 81 6.42 -8.81 9.69
C GLY A 81 6.00 -10.21 10.06
N ILE A 82 5.98 -11.15 9.11
CA ILE A 82 5.96 -12.59 9.42
C ILE A 82 7.33 -12.97 9.98
N ASP A 83 7.35 -13.54 11.18
CA ASP A 83 8.57 -14.00 11.82
C ASP A 83 8.99 -15.40 11.33
N ASN A 84 10.21 -15.81 11.68
CA ASN A 84 10.80 -17.09 11.26
C ASN A 84 10.06 -18.32 11.82
N PHE A 85 9.29 -18.19 12.91
CA PHE A 85 8.52 -19.29 13.47
C PHE A 85 7.22 -19.50 12.70
N LEU A 86 6.63 -18.42 12.18
CA LEU A 86 5.42 -18.46 11.35
C LEU A 86 5.72 -18.69 9.86
N GLN A 87 6.93 -18.36 9.40
CA GLN A 87 7.35 -18.50 8.00
C GLN A 87 7.05 -19.88 7.40
N PRO A 88 7.35 -21.03 8.04
CA PRO A 88 7.07 -22.34 7.46
C PRO A 88 5.58 -22.59 7.21
N GLU A 89 4.71 -22.05 8.07
CA GLU A 89 3.27 -22.16 7.90
C GLU A 89 2.74 -21.16 6.87
N ALA A 90 3.34 -19.97 6.82
CA ALA A 90 3.04 -18.95 5.81
C ALA A 90 3.40 -19.42 4.39
N GLU A 91 4.51 -20.16 4.22
CA GLU A 91 4.95 -20.73 2.93
C GLU A 91 4.08 -21.89 2.44
N LYS A 92 3.52 -22.70 3.35
CA LYS A 92 2.54 -23.75 2.97
C LYS A 92 1.27 -23.13 2.39
N LYS A 93 1.00 -21.89 2.74
CA LYS A 93 -0.04 -21.08 2.14
C LYS A 93 0.60 -20.26 1.01
N TRP A 94 -0.18 -19.83 0.04
CA TRP A 94 0.30 -18.96 -1.04
C TRP A 94 0.66 -17.54 -0.56
N LEU A 95 0.88 -17.35 0.75
CA LEU A 95 0.97 -16.06 1.43
C LEU A 95 2.37 -15.43 1.34
N VAL A 96 3.36 -16.13 0.79
CA VAL A 96 4.75 -15.64 0.71
C VAL A 96 5.28 -15.75 -0.72
N CYS A 97 5.63 -14.62 -1.33
CA CYS A 97 6.50 -14.58 -2.51
C CYS A 97 7.96 -14.73 -2.06
N ARG A 98 8.65 -15.75 -2.56
CA ARG A 98 10.10 -15.88 -2.39
C ARG A 98 10.78 -14.89 -3.34
N VAL A 99 11.46 -13.90 -2.78
CA VAL A 99 12.40 -13.02 -3.50
C VAL A 99 13.62 -13.80 -3.98
#